data_AF-A0A0S7WMG0-F1
#
_entry.id   AF-A0A0S7WMG0-F1
#
_cell.length_a   1.000
_cell.length_b   1.000
_cell.length_c   1.000
_cell.angle_alpha   90.00
_cell.angle_beta   90.00
_cell.angle_gamma   90.00
#
_symmetry.space_group_name_H-M   'P 1'
#
loop_
_entity.id
_entity.type
_entity.pdbx_description
1 polymer ?
#
loop_
_entity_poly.entity_id
_entity_poly.type
_entity_poly.pdbx_seq_one_letter_code
_entity_poly.pdbx_strand_id
1 'polypeptide(L)'
;MDRGSSEQELWEEEVVADHRWGRFSLWFDVDDHRGSQQLEELRELWKSAQPFDPSSRRIVEQIRSVEICNWNLERSILALCGAIGKKEPTPLPIGHMSSVCEERWRKLWAYYYTLRNWLPHGLPSGYQIVLGMCDPESVVQNHIMRMVGEGNDLKKLYVLRFCLCLERWLGGYPGGESPQMKAHDAAVSAVEEEIRKRDPHREVVPESALIADGDGRLEPCNHKAFRRYDIILSSIGSGTWRAAMPVSGVDGFDRAATLEKYLSPIESWIRGVRPEVGDEANELIGRIYSLLGGRDPVKVFLASLLVSLLRSQQLAAVKLAETRAKKS
;
A
#
# COMPACT_ATOMS: atom_id res chain seq x y z
N MET A 1 30.57 3.74 -14.70
CA MET A 1 30.69 4.64 -13.54
C MET A 1 29.39 5.39 -13.45
N ASP A 2 28.49 4.94 -12.60
CA ASP A 2 27.22 5.61 -12.35
C ASP A 2 27.52 6.99 -11.75
N ARG A 3 27.04 8.04 -12.40
CA ARG A 3 26.96 9.35 -11.75
C ARG A 3 25.83 9.23 -10.75
N GLY A 4 26.15 8.89 -9.50
CA GLY A 4 25.17 8.85 -8.43
C GLY A 4 24.46 10.19 -8.36
N SER A 5 23.15 10.20 -8.62
CA SER A 5 22.33 11.40 -8.54
C SER A 5 22.54 12.06 -7.17
N SER A 6 22.67 13.38 -7.16
CA SER A 6 22.77 14.11 -5.89
C SER A 6 21.51 13.88 -5.06
N GLU A 7 21.60 13.91 -3.73
CA GLU A 7 20.43 13.71 -2.88
C GLU A 7 19.31 14.72 -3.18
N GLN A 8 19.70 15.93 -3.61
CA GLN A 8 18.77 16.94 -4.10
C GLN A 8 17.99 16.42 -5.32
N GLU A 9 18.67 15.82 -6.30
CA GLU A 9 18.01 15.23 -7.47
C GLU A 9 17.01 14.15 -7.05
N LEU A 10 17.33 13.33 -6.05
CA LEU A 10 16.50 12.19 -5.64
C LEU A 10 15.14 12.59 -5.01
N TRP A 11 15.09 13.60 -4.15
CA TRP A 11 13.79 14.05 -3.60
C TRP A 11 13.02 14.93 -4.59
N GLU A 12 13.73 15.71 -5.42
CA GLU A 12 13.09 16.51 -6.48
C GLU A 12 12.41 15.60 -7.50
N GLU A 13 13.11 14.54 -7.96
CA GLU A 13 12.56 13.48 -8.83
C GLU A 13 11.31 12.84 -8.23
N GLU A 14 11.32 12.52 -6.93
CA GLU A 14 10.16 11.92 -6.26
C GLU A 14 8.97 12.88 -6.22
N VAL A 15 9.17 14.18 -5.95
CA VAL A 15 8.09 15.18 -5.94
C VAL A 15 7.38 15.22 -7.30
N VAL A 16 8.15 15.21 -8.39
CA VAL A 16 7.61 15.24 -9.76
C VAL A 16 7.37 13.86 -10.36
N ALA A 17 7.49 12.79 -9.57
CA ALA A 17 7.26 11.44 -10.07
C ALA A 17 5.80 11.21 -10.43
N ASP A 18 5.58 10.26 -11.33
CA ASP A 18 4.26 9.89 -11.82
C ASP A 18 3.32 9.46 -10.68
N HIS A 19 3.77 8.77 -9.63
CA HIS A 19 2.87 8.42 -8.53
C HIS A 19 2.63 9.56 -7.52
N ARG A 20 3.16 10.76 -7.79
CA ARG A 20 3.05 11.99 -6.97
C ARG A 20 2.45 13.15 -7.78
N TRP A 21 3.15 14.29 -7.86
CA TRP A 21 2.67 15.46 -8.59
C TRP A 21 2.85 15.33 -10.11
N GLY A 22 3.78 14.49 -10.60
CA GLY A 22 4.08 14.34 -12.04
C GLY A 22 2.90 13.91 -12.90
N ARG A 23 1.98 13.14 -12.34
CA ARG A 23 0.83 12.57 -13.05
C ARG A 23 -0.48 13.32 -12.78
N PHE A 24 -0.45 14.39 -11.99
CA PHE A 24 -1.65 15.18 -11.69
C PHE A 24 -2.21 15.88 -12.93
N SER A 25 -1.33 16.41 -13.77
CA SER A 25 -1.68 16.95 -15.09
C SER A 25 -2.12 15.84 -16.04
N LEU A 26 -1.41 14.71 -16.05
CA LEU A 26 -1.60 13.61 -16.98
C LEU A 26 -2.93 12.84 -16.79
N TRP A 27 -3.41 12.73 -15.55
CA TRP A 27 -4.63 11.95 -15.24
C TRP A 27 -5.92 12.76 -15.21
N PHE A 28 -5.82 14.08 -15.03
CA PHE A 28 -6.98 14.89 -14.72
C PHE A 28 -7.16 16.09 -15.65
N ASP A 29 -6.31 16.23 -16.68
CA ASP A 29 -6.37 17.30 -17.69
C ASP A 29 -6.54 18.69 -17.03
N VAL A 30 -5.78 18.89 -15.96
CA VAL A 30 -5.71 20.18 -15.26
C VAL A 30 -4.32 20.73 -15.54
N ASP A 31 -4.26 21.98 -15.99
CA ASP A 31 -3.03 22.77 -16.08
C ASP A 31 -2.52 23.06 -14.65
N ASP A 32 -1.99 22.01 -14.00
CA ASP A 32 -1.76 21.99 -12.56
C ASP A 32 -0.33 22.44 -12.26
N HIS A 33 -0.12 23.76 -12.24
CA HIS A 33 1.14 24.37 -11.83
C HIS A 33 1.49 24.12 -10.35
N ARG A 34 0.64 23.44 -9.56
CA ARG A 34 0.89 23.16 -8.15
C ARG A 34 2.13 22.32 -7.93
N GLY A 35 2.39 21.32 -8.77
CA GLY A 35 3.58 20.48 -8.66
C GLY A 35 4.86 21.31 -8.78
N SER A 36 4.94 22.17 -9.78
CA SER A 36 6.07 23.08 -10.01
C SER A 36 6.22 24.13 -8.90
N GLN A 37 5.11 24.69 -8.42
CA GLN A 37 5.14 25.63 -7.29
C GLN A 37 5.64 24.96 -6.00
N GLN A 38 5.12 23.76 -5.68
CA GLN A 38 5.56 22.99 -4.52
C GLN A 38 7.04 22.61 -4.61
N LEU A 39 7.51 22.23 -5.80
CA LEU A 39 8.93 21.94 -6.03
C LEU A 39 9.80 23.17 -5.75
N GLU A 40 9.41 24.34 -6.23
CA GLU A 40 10.18 25.56 -6.02
C GLU A 40 10.18 26.02 -4.56
N GLU A 41 9.03 25.94 -3.87
CA GLU A 41 8.94 26.19 -2.44
C GLU A 41 9.87 25.25 -1.64
N LEU A 42 9.91 23.96 -1.98
CA LEU A 42 10.79 22.99 -1.34
C LEU A 42 12.27 23.26 -1.65
N ARG A 43 12.63 23.73 -2.85
CA ARG A 43 14.00 24.12 -3.20
C ARG A 43 14.51 25.27 -2.36
N GLU A 44 13.68 26.29 -2.14
CA GLU A 44 14.05 27.43 -1.28
C GLU A 44 14.22 27.01 0.18
N LEU A 45 13.35 26.12 0.67
CA LEU A 45 13.50 25.52 1.99
C LEU A 45 14.76 24.66 2.10
N TRP A 46 15.07 23.85 1.08
CA TRP A 46 16.28 23.03 1.02
C TRP A 46 17.55 23.87 1.09
N LYS A 47 17.64 24.95 0.32
CA LYS A 47 18.76 25.91 0.34
C LYS A 47 18.93 26.50 1.74
N SER A 48 17.83 26.92 2.36
CA SER A 48 17.82 27.54 3.69
C SER A 48 18.16 26.56 4.82
N ALA A 49 17.95 25.26 4.59
CA ALA A 49 18.20 24.19 5.55
C ALA A 49 19.63 23.64 5.51
N GLN A 50 20.46 24.05 4.55
CA GLN A 50 21.84 23.56 4.46
C GLN A 50 22.71 24.05 5.66
N PRO A 51 23.70 23.24 6.09
CA PRO A 51 24.04 21.91 5.59
C PRO A 51 23.21 20.77 6.20
N PHE A 52 22.92 19.72 5.42
CA PHE A 52 22.31 18.48 5.94
C PHE A 52 23.36 17.54 6.54
N ASP A 53 23.14 17.16 7.79
CA ASP A 53 23.87 16.07 8.45
C ASP A 53 23.38 14.69 7.95
N PRO A 54 24.17 13.60 8.15
CA PRO A 54 23.81 12.27 7.68
C PRO A 54 22.48 11.71 8.22
N SER A 55 22.06 12.09 9.43
CA SER A 55 20.79 11.66 10.00
C SER A 55 19.61 12.32 9.28
N SER A 56 19.71 13.62 9.04
CA SER A 56 18.71 14.38 8.28
C SER A 56 18.53 13.84 6.85
N ARG A 57 19.62 13.39 6.22
CA ARG A 57 19.58 12.73 4.90
C ARG A 57 18.80 11.41 4.90
N ARG A 58 19.07 10.57 5.91
CA ARG A 58 18.31 9.32 6.10
C ARG A 58 16.82 9.59 6.33
N ILE A 59 16.46 10.69 6.98
CA ILE A 59 15.05 11.07 7.14
C ILE A 59 14.42 11.43 5.79
N VAL A 60 15.15 12.11 4.87
CA VAL A 60 14.67 12.36 3.50
C VAL A 60 14.35 11.05 2.79
N GLU A 61 15.22 10.04 2.87
CA GLU A 61 14.99 8.71 2.28
C GLU A 61 13.75 8.03 2.88
N GLN A 62 13.57 8.11 4.20
CA GLN A 62 12.39 7.58 4.89
C GLN A 62 11.10 8.31 4.48
N ILE A 63 11.15 9.63 4.29
CA ILE A 63 10.02 10.42 3.81
C ILE A 63 9.66 10.05 2.37
N ARG A 64 10.64 9.93 1.47
CA ARG A 64 10.40 9.52 0.06
C ARG A 64 9.72 8.15 -0.04
N SER A 65 10.07 7.26 0.89
CA SER A 65 9.51 5.91 0.95
C SER A 65 8.06 5.87 1.49
N VAL A 66 7.49 6.97 1.97
CA VAL A 66 6.13 6.96 2.53
C VAL A 66 5.07 7.01 1.42
N GLU A 67 4.28 5.96 1.34
CA GLU A 67 3.19 5.84 0.37
C GLU A 67 1.85 5.67 1.08
N ILE A 68 0.80 6.21 0.49
CA ILE A 68 -0.54 6.17 1.03
C ILE A 68 -0.95 4.70 1.17
N CYS A 69 -0.63 3.79 0.26
CA CYS A 69 -1.00 2.37 0.36
C CYS A 69 -0.38 1.61 1.54
N ASN A 70 0.63 2.17 2.21
CA ASN A 70 1.24 1.61 3.41
C ASN A 70 0.17 1.32 4.48
N TRP A 71 0.12 0.08 4.95
CA TRP A 71 -0.84 -0.32 5.97
C TRP A 71 -0.59 0.32 7.35
N ASN A 72 0.66 0.67 7.63
CA ASN A 72 1.09 1.35 8.85
C ASN A 72 1.15 2.88 8.66
N LEU A 73 0.47 3.45 7.66
CA LEU A 73 0.60 4.86 7.27
C LEU A 73 0.54 5.84 8.45
N GLU A 74 -0.48 5.76 9.30
CA GLU A 74 -0.63 6.65 10.46
C GLU A 74 0.55 6.54 11.43
N ARG A 75 0.99 5.30 11.70
CA ARG A 75 2.17 5.03 12.54
C ARG A 75 3.45 5.54 11.89
N SER A 76 3.59 5.40 10.57
CA SER A 76 4.72 5.92 9.80
C SER A 76 4.76 7.45 9.85
N ILE A 77 3.63 8.14 9.69
CA ILE A 77 3.55 9.60 9.78
C ILE A 77 4.01 10.08 11.17
N LEU A 78 3.49 9.48 12.23
CA LEU A 78 3.88 9.85 13.60
C LEU A 78 5.37 9.54 13.88
N ALA A 79 5.87 8.41 13.39
CA ALA A 79 7.28 8.05 13.50
C ALA A 79 8.18 9.05 12.76
N LEU A 80 7.78 9.49 11.56
CA LEU A 80 8.48 10.53 10.81
C LEU A 80 8.43 11.88 11.52
N CYS A 81 7.29 12.27 12.11
CA CYS A 81 7.21 13.50 12.92
C CYS A 81 8.20 13.47 14.08
N GLY A 82 8.29 12.34 14.79
CA GLY A 82 9.27 12.16 15.87
C GLY A 82 10.72 12.17 15.38
N ALA A 83 10.97 11.54 14.22
CA ALA A 83 12.29 11.53 13.58
C ALA A 83 12.74 12.95 13.20
N ILE A 84 11.83 13.73 12.59
CA ILE A 84 12.05 15.14 12.25
C ILE A 84 12.35 15.95 13.51
N GLY A 85 11.53 15.82 14.56
CA GLY A 85 11.72 16.62 15.76
C GLY A 85 13.01 16.32 16.53
N LYS A 86 13.49 15.08 16.47
CA LYS A 86 14.77 14.67 17.06
C LYS A 86 15.96 14.84 16.11
N LYS A 87 15.72 15.02 14.81
CA LYS A 87 16.73 14.91 13.73
C LYS A 87 17.47 13.57 13.75
N GLU A 88 16.74 12.51 14.09
CA GLU A 88 17.25 11.14 14.13
C GLU A 88 16.32 10.24 13.32
N PRO A 89 16.84 9.37 12.42
CA PRO A 89 16.00 8.48 11.63
C PRO A 89 15.20 7.54 12.54
N THR A 90 13.97 7.25 12.15
CA THR A 90 13.14 6.33 12.92
C THR A 90 13.63 4.88 12.76
N PRO A 91 13.63 4.04 13.81
CA PRO A 91 13.89 2.60 13.66
C PRO A 91 12.71 1.87 13.00
N LEU A 92 11.54 2.52 12.86
CA LEU A 92 10.40 1.95 12.17
C LEU A 92 10.73 1.82 10.68
N PRO A 93 10.65 0.62 10.09
CA PRO A 93 10.83 0.46 8.66
C PRO A 93 9.69 1.16 7.90
N ILE A 94 10.03 2.07 6.98
CA ILE A 94 9.09 2.83 6.15
C ILE A 94 9.27 2.42 4.69
N GLY A 95 8.17 2.32 3.95
CA GLY A 95 8.15 1.80 2.59
C GLY A 95 7.22 0.60 2.44
N HIS A 96 6.89 0.27 1.19
CA HIS A 96 6.00 -0.82 0.84
C HIS A 96 6.37 -2.13 1.52
N MET A 97 7.52 -2.70 1.16
CA MET A 97 7.94 -3.99 1.68
C MET A 97 8.44 -3.92 3.12
N SER A 98 9.00 -2.77 3.52
CA SER A 98 9.47 -2.50 4.88
C SER A 98 8.33 -2.49 5.91
N SER A 99 7.14 -2.05 5.52
CA SER A 99 5.99 -1.89 6.43
C SER A 99 5.26 -3.19 6.78
N VAL A 100 5.59 -4.31 6.13
CA VAL A 100 4.94 -5.61 6.37
C VAL A 100 5.52 -6.26 7.64
N CYS A 101 4.73 -6.28 8.72
CA CYS A 101 5.14 -6.89 9.98
C CYS A 101 4.97 -8.42 9.98
N GLU A 102 5.56 -9.09 10.97
CA GLU A 102 5.47 -10.53 11.15
C GLU A 102 4.02 -11.02 11.23
N GLU A 103 3.16 -10.34 11.97
CA GLU A 103 1.72 -10.67 12.06
C GLU A 103 1.05 -10.67 10.68
N ARG A 104 1.40 -9.71 9.84
CA ARG A 104 0.85 -9.59 8.48
C ARG A 104 1.34 -10.70 7.57
N TRP A 105 2.63 -11.07 7.67
CA TRP A 105 3.19 -12.23 7.00
C TRP A 105 2.54 -13.53 7.47
N ARG A 106 2.34 -13.70 8.78
CA ARG A 106 1.64 -14.87 9.34
C ARG A 106 0.22 -14.99 8.80
N LYS A 107 -0.54 -13.89 8.82
CA LYS A 107 -1.90 -13.85 8.25
C LYS A 107 -1.91 -14.25 6.78
N LEU A 108 -0.99 -13.71 5.98
CA LEU A 108 -0.86 -14.08 4.59
C LEU A 108 -0.54 -15.56 4.38
N TRP A 109 0.47 -16.08 5.09
CA TRP A 109 0.83 -17.49 5.00
C TRP A 109 -0.34 -18.38 5.42
N ALA A 110 -1.11 -17.97 6.43
CA ALA A 110 -2.35 -18.65 6.81
C ALA A 110 -3.40 -18.64 5.69
N TYR A 111 -3.54 -17.54 4.93
CA TYR A 111 -4.39 -17.52 3.72
C TYR A 111 -3.94 -18.59 2.73
N TYR A 112 -2.66 -18.55 2.36
CA TYR A 112 -2.09 -19.49 1.40
C TYR A 112 -2.23 -20.95 1.86
N TYR A 113 -1.78 -21.29 3.07
CA TYR A 113 -1.82 -22.67 3.56
C TYR A 113 -3.23 -23.19 3.77
N THR A 114 -4.19 -22.34 4.17
CA THR A 114 -5.60 -22.75 4.24
C THR A 114 -6.12 -23.16 2.86
N LEU A 115 -5.86 -22.34 1.84
CA LEU A 115 -6.31 -22.61 0.47
C LEU A 115 -5.61 -23.81 -0.14
N ARG A 116 -4.30 -23.98 0.14
CA ARG A 116 -3.58 -25.19 -0.21
C ARG A 116 -4.24 -26.40 0.43
N ASN A 117 -4.48 -26.41 1.75
CA ASN A 117 -5.13 -27.54 2.44
C ASN A 117 -6.57 -27.81 1.95
N TRP A 118 -7.28 -26.80 1.46
CA TRP A 118 -8.61 -26.96 0.87
C TRP A 118 -8.59 -27.68 -0.48
N LEU A 119 -7.51 -27.54 -1.27
CA LEU A 119 -7.34 -28.27 -2.53
C LEU A 119 -7.08 -29.76 -2.27
N PRO A 120 -7.56 -30.67 -3.15
CA PRO A 120 -7.30 -32.09 -3.00
C PRO A 120 -5.81 -32.40 -3.15
N HIS A 121 -5.24 -33.11 -2.17
CA HIS A 121 -3.87 -33.64 -2.24
C HIS A 121 -3.91 -35.17 -2.28
N GLY A 122 -3.08 -35.77 -3.13
CA GLY A 122 -2.91 -37.23 -3.19
C GLY A 122 -2.10 -37.81 -2.03
N LEU A 123 -1.43 -36.98 -1.24
CA LEU A 123 -0.61 -37.37 -0.08
C LEU A 123 -0.79 -36.38 1.08
N PRO A 124 -0.54 -36.81 2.33
CA PRO A 124 -0.48 -35.91 3.48
C PRO A 124 0.56 -34.79 3.23
N SER A 125 0.15 -33.53 3.36
CA SER A 125 1.03 -32.38 3.15
C SER A 125 1.47 -31.76 4.48
N GLY A 126 2.69 -31.20 4.51
CA GLY A 126 3.20 -30.47 5.68
C GLY A 126 2.49 -29.13 5.92
N TYR A 127 1.59 -28.70 5.02
CA TYR A 127 0.92 -27.40 5.09
C TYR A 127 0.06 -27.25 6.34
N GLN A 128 -0.55 -28.33 6.85
CA GLN A 128 -1.35 -28.27 8.08
C GLN A 128 -0.51 -27.91 9.31
N ILE A 129 0.73 -28.39 9.39
CA ILE A 129 1.65 -28.07 10.48
C ILE A 129 2.04 -26.60 10.42
N VAL A 130 2.41 -26.11 9.24
CA VAL A 130 2.80 -24.69 9.07
C VAL A 130 1.60 -23.76 9.27
N LEU A 131 0.40 -24.16 8.83
CA LEU A 131 -0.83 -23.42 9.11
C LEU A 131 -1.05 -23.24 10.63
N GLY A 132 -0.84 -24.29 11.43
CA GLY A 132 -0.92 -24.20 12.89
C GLY A 132 0.09 -23.25 13.53
N MET A 133 1.22 -22.98 12.87
CA MET A 133 2.20 -21.98 13.31
C MET A 133 1.77 -20.55 12.93
N CYS A 134 1.13 -20.39 11.78
CA CYS A 134 0.69 -19.09 11.27
C CYS A 134 -0.64 -18.62 11.85
N ASP A 135 -1.55 -19.55 12.17
CA ASP A 135 -2.92 -19.30 12.63
C ASP A 135 -3.29 -20.29 13.75
N PRO A 136 -2.65 -20.19 14.94
CA PRO A 136 -2.83 -21.16 16.03
C PRO A 136 -4.25 -21.22 16.58
N GLU A 137 -5.01 -20.13 16.43
CA GLU A 137 -6.41 -20.03 16.85
C GLU A 137 -7.40 -20.36 15.72
N SER A 138 -6.91 -20.76 14.55
CA SER A 138 -7.71 -21.06 13.36
C SER A 138 -8.65 -19.93 12.91
N VAL A 139 -8.34 -18.67 13.24
CA VAL A 139 -9.19 -17.51 12.92
C VAL A 139 -9.24 -17.28 11.42
N VAL A 140 -8.07 -17.27 10.79
CA VAL A 140 -7.93 -17.09 9.33
C VAL A 140 -8.47 -18.30 8.59
N GLN A 141 -8.15 -19.51 9.06
CA GLN A 141 -8.61 -20.76 8.50
C GLN A 141 -10.15 -20.80 8.47
N ASN A 142 -10.80 -20.58 9.61
CA ASN A 142 -12.26 -20.61 9.73
C ASN A 142 -12.93 -19.51 8.91
N HIS A 143 -12.30 -18.34 8.76
CA HIS A 143 -12.77 -17.27 7.87
C HIS A 143 -12.77 -17.72 6.41
N ILE A 144 -11.66 -18.27 5.92
CA ILE A 144 -11.51 -18.70 4.53
C ILE A 144 -12.42 -19.87 4.19
N MET A 145 -12.50 -20.88 5.07
CA MET A 145 -13.36 -22.04 4.86
C MET A 145 -14.84 -21.63 4.73
N ARG A 146 -15.29 -20.62 5.50
CA ARG A 146 -16.64 -20.06 5.36
C ARG A 146 -16.84 -19.32 4.03
N MET A 147 -15.82 -18.63 3.53
CA MET A 147 -15.93 -17.89 2.27
C MET A 147 -15.94 -18.79 1.04
N VAL A 148 -15.04 -19.77 0.97
CA VAL A 148 -14.88 -20.67 -0.20
C VAL A 148 -15.95 -21.76 -0.21
N GLY A 149 -16.37 -22.23 0.96
CA GLY A 149 -17.41 -23.23 1.12
C GLY A 149 -17.06 -24.59 0.47
N GLU A 150 -18.10 -25.31 0.05
CA GLU A 150 -17.95 -26.64 -0.56
C GLU A 150 -17.28 -26.57 -1.93
N GLY A 151 -16.39 -27.52 -2.19
CA GLY A 151 -15.59 -27.60 -3.41
C GLY A 151 -16.33 -28.25 -4.57
N ASN A 152 -16.22 -27.63 -5.74
CA ASN A 152 -16.48 -28.24 -7.04
C ASN A 152 -15.25 -28.05 -7.93
N ASP A 153 -15.24 -28.67 -9.10
CA ASP A 153 -14.07 -28.62 -9.98
C ASP A 153 -13.71 -27.20 -10.43
N LEU A 154 -14.70 -26.35 -10.74
CA LEU A 154 -14.45 -24.97 -11.14
C LEU A 154 -13.85 -24.14 -10.01
N LYS A 155 -14.37 -24.28 -8.78
CA LYS A 155 -13.83 -23.63 -7.59
C LYS A 155 -12.39 -24.08 -7.32
N LYS A 156 -12.09 -25.37 -7.49
CA LYS A 156 -10.71 -25.90 -7.36
C LYS A 156 -9.76 -25.22 -8.32
N LEU A 157 -10.15 -25.01 -9.57
CA LEU A 157 -9.33 -24.29 -10.55
C LEU A 157 -9.09 -22.83 -10.13
N TYR A 158 -10.13 -22.12 -9.69
CA TYR A 158 -9.97 -20.74 -9.22
C TYR A 158 -9.13 -20.62 -7.95
N VAL A 159 -9.31 -21.52 -6.97
CA VAL A 159 -8.46 -21.56 -5.76
C VAL A 159 -7.01 -21.88 -6.13
N LEU A 160 -6.78 -22.83 -7.04
CA LEU A 160 -5.43 -23.14 -7.53
C LEU A 160 -4.79 -21.94 -8.22
N ARG A 161 -5.55 -21.24 -9.08
CA ARG A 161 -5.07 -20.03 -9.76
C ARG A 161 -4.69 -18.92 -8.78
N PHE A 162 -5.49 -18.75 -7.72
CA PHE A 162 -5.22 -17.78 -6.66
C PHE A 162 -4.02 -18.19 -5.79
N CYS A 163 -3.86 -19.48 -5.48
CA CYS A 163 -2.64 -20.00 -4.84
C CYS A 163 -1.39 -19.71 -5.67
N LEU A 164 -1.43 -19.89 -7.00
CA LEU A 164 -0.31 -19.56 -7.88
C LEU A 164 0.06 -18.06 -7.78
N CYS A 165 -0.92 -17.15 -7.74
CA CYS A 165 -0.64 -15.72 -7.48
C CYS A 165 0.12 -15.52 -6.17
N LEU A 166 -0.37 -16.12 -5.08
CA LEU A 166 0.25 -16.01 -3.77
C LEU A 166 1.67 -16.61 -3.78
N GLU A 167 1.87 -17.77 -4.39
CA GLU A 167 3.18 -18.43 -4.52
C GLU A 167 4.21 -17.57 -5.24
N ARG A 168 3.83 -16.94 -6.37
CA ARG A 168 4.71 -16.04 -7.12
C ARG A 168 5.20 -14.90 -6.25
N TRP A 169 4.29 -14.29 -5.50
CA TRP A 169 4.63 -13.16 -4.67
C TRP A 169 5.40 -13.58 -3.41
N LEU A 170 4.98 -14.66 -2.74
CA LEU A 170 5.64 -15.24 -1.56
C LEU A 170 7.05 -15.75 -1.86
N GLY A 171 7.27 -16.30 -3.06
CA GLY A 171 8.55 -16.84 -3.51
C GLY A 171 9.60 -15.79 -3.85
N GLY A 172 9.21 -14.50 -3.89
CA GLY A 172 10.05 -13.40 -4.36
C GLY A 172 10.26 -13.48 -5.87
N TYR A 173 9.76 -12.49 -6.63
CA TYR A 173 9.75 -12.47 -8.09
C TYR A 173 11.06 -12.99 -8.71
N PRO A 174 11.13 -14.26 -9.17
CA PRO A 174 12.35 -14.73 -9.79
C PRO A 174 12.46 -14.02 -11.15
N GLY A 175 13.69 -13.71 -11.58
CA GLY A 175 13.92 -12.95 -12.81
C GLY A 175 13.13 -13.52 -13.99
N GLY A 176 12.66 -12.66 -14.90
CA GLY A 176 11.70 -13.02 -15.95
C GLY A 176 12.09 -14.20 -16.85
N GLU A 177 13.38 -14.51 -16.95
CA GLU A 177 13.88 -15.65 -17.76
C GLU A 177 14.18 -16.91 -16.94
N SER A 178 14.00 -16.88 -15.63
CA SER A 178 14.30 -18.00 -14.74
C SER A 178 13.44 -19.24 -15.05
N PRO A 179 13.97 -20.46 -14.87
CA PRO A 179 13.19 -21.69 -14.98
C PRO A 179 11.94 -21.70 -14.09
N GLN A 180 12.03 -21.09 -12.90
CA GLN A 180 10.93 -20.96 -11.95
C GLN A 180 9.80 -20.11 -12.50
N MET A 181 10.11 -18.95 -13.12
CA MET A 181 9.10 -18.09 -13.74
C MET A 181 8.44 -18.80 -14.93
N LYS A 182 9.22 -19.45 -15.79
CA LYS A 182 8.67 -20.22 -16.93
C LYS A 182 7.73 -21.33 -16.48
N ALA A 183 8.09 -22.05 -15.41
CA ALA A 183 7.24 -23.08 -14.83
C ALA A 183 5.95 -22.49 -14.22
N HIS A 184 6.06 -21.35 -13.54
CA HIS A 184 4.92 -20.62 -13.00
C HIS A 184 3.96 -20.15 -14.11
N ASP A 185 4.47 -19.50 -15.15
CA ASP A 185 3.67 -19.00 -16.27
C ASP A 185 2.97 -20.14 -17.02
N ALA A 186 3.66 -21.27 -17.20
CA ALA A 186 3.06 -22.47 -17.80
C ALA A 186 1.93 -23.04 -16.93
N ALA A 187 2.12 -23.10 -15.61
CA ALA A 187 1.08 -23.57 -14.67
C ALA A 187 -0.14 -22.63 -14.65
N VAL A 188 0.09 -21.31 -14.60
CA VAL A 188 -0.96 -20.28 -14.70
C VAL A 188 -1.74 -20.45 -16.00
N SER A 189 -1.05 -20.53 -17.14
CA SER A 189 -1.66 -20.68 -18.46
C SER A 189 -2.53 -21.94 -18.54
N ALA A 190 -2.03 -23.07 -18.04
CA ALA A 190 -2.76 -24.33 -18.03
C ALA A 190 -4.05 -24.26 -17.20
N VAL A 191 -3.98 -23.67 -16.01
CA VAL A 191 -5.16 -23.51 -15.13
C VAL A 191 -6.17 -22.53 -15.74
N GLU A 192 -5.71 -21.41 -16.29
CA GLU A 192 -6.60 -20.43 -16.91
C GLU A 192 -7.33 -20.96 -18.14
N GLU A 193 -6.69 -21.82 -18.93
CA GLU A 193 -7.32 -22.51 -20.05
C GLU A 193 -8.44 -23.45 -19.57
N GLU A 194 -8.20 -24.22 -18.51
CA GLU A 194 -9.24 -25.07 -17.91
C GLU A 194 -10.39 -24.26 -17.30
N ILE A 195 -10.11 -23.09 -16.71
CA ILE A 195 -11.18 -22.19 -16.25
C ILE A 195 -11.98 -21.69 -17.45
N ARG A 196 -11.32 -21.26 -18.54
CA ARG A 196 -11.99 -20.73 -19.74
C ARG A 196 -12.94 -21.75 -20.38
N LYS A 197 -12.61 -23.05 -20.32
CA LYS A 197 -13.50 -24.13 -20.79
C LYS A 197 -14.78 -24.28 -19.96
N ARG A 198 -14.72 -23.97 -18.67
CA ARG A 198 -15.82 -24.21 -17.69
C ARG A 198 -16.58 -22.93 -17.30
N ASP A 199 -15.95 -21.78 -17.45
CA ASP A 199 -16.47 -20.44 -17.18
C ASP A 199 -15.97 -19.47 -18.27
N PRO A 200 -16.49 -19.61 -19.52
CA PRO A 200 -16.01 -18.86 -20.67
C PRO A 200 -16.25 -17.35 -20.55
N HIS A 201 -17.26 -16.95 -19.78
CA HIS A 201 -17.60 -15.55 -19.54
C HIS A 201 -16.97 -14.96 -18.28
N ARG A 202 -16.18 -15.75 -17.54
CA ARG A 202 -15.51 -15.34 -16.29
C ARG A 202 -16.49 -14.77 -15.27
N GLU A 203 -17.65 -15.41 -15.12
CA GLU A 203 -18.72 -14.96 -14.23
C GLU A 203 -18.35 -15.09 -12.76
N VAL A 204 -17.41 -15.97 -12.41
CA VAL A 204 -16.99 -16.20 -11.01
C VAL A 204 -15.93 -15.21 -10.56
N VAL A 205 -14.82 -15.10 -11.29
CA VAL A 205 -13.75 -14.11 -11.03
C VAL A 205 -13.25 -13.57 -12.36
N PRO A 206 -13.36 -12.25 -12.62
CA PRO A 206 -12.87 -11.66 -13.84
C PRO A 206 -11.34 -11.77 -13.90
N GLU A 207 -10.82 -11.93 -15.11
CA GLU A 207 -9.39 -12.08 -15.36
C GLU A 207 -8.57 -10.93 -14.74
N SER A 208 -9.08 -9.70 -14.84
CA SER A 208 -8.47 -8.51 -14.25
C SER A 208 -8.35 -8.52 -12.72
N ALA A 209 -9.16 -9.31 -12.01
CA ALA A 209 -9.04 -9.47 -10.56
C ALA A 209 -7.90 -10.44 -10.17
N LEU A 210 -7.44 -11.28 -11.10
CA LEU A 210 -6.34 -12.24 -10.92
C LEU A 210 -5.05 -11.81 -11.65
N ILE A 211 -5.15 -10.91 -12.65
CA ILE A 211 -4.06 -10.40 -13.50
C ILE A 211 -3.54 -9.02 -13.06
N ALA A 212 -4.18 -8.29 -12.14
CA ALA A 212 -3.72 -6.96 -11.70
C ALA A 212 -2.41 -6.98 -10.86
N ASP A 213 -1.39 -7.66 -11.38
CA ASP A 213 0.00 -7.86 -10.97
C ASP A 213 0.91 -6.74 -11.52
N GLY A 214 0.50 -5.47 -11.35
CA GLY A 214 1.33 -4.35 -11.79
C GLY A 214 1.09 -3.01 -11.09
N ASP A 215 0.07 -2.90 -10.24
CA ASP A 215 -0.30 -1.64 -9.59
C ASP A 215 -0.30 -1.73 -8.04
N GLY A 216 0.41 -2.72 -7.49
CA GLY A 216 0.60 -2.87 -6.04
C GLY A 216 -0.67 -3.21 -5.26
N ARG A 217 -1.73 -3.68 -5.95
CA ARG A 217 -3.07 -3.82 -5.37
C ARG A 217 -3.33 -5.12 -4.63
N LEU A 218 -2.71 -6.22 -5.05
CA LEU A 218 -2.76 -7.52 -4.35
C LEU A 218 -1.50 -7.77 -3.52
N GLU A 219 -0.59 -6.80 -3.46
CA GLU A 219 0.60 -6.86 -2.63
C GLU A 219 0.26 -6.71 -1.13
N PRO A 220 1.01 -7.36 -0.23
CA PRO A 220 0.77 -7.40 1.21
C PRO A 220 0.82 -6.01 1.80
N CYS A 221 1.75 -5.20 1.30
CA CYS A 221 2.02 -3.85 1.76
C CYS A 221 0.78 -2.96 1.62
N ASN A 222 -0.09 -3.29 0.65
CA ASN A 222 -1.33 -2.59 0.43
C ASN A 222 -2.31 -2.90 1.56
N HIS A 223 -2.73 -1.88 2.29
CA HIS A 223 -3.75 -2.00 3.32
C HIS A 223 -5.04 -2.74 2.87
N LYS A 224 -5.38 -2.76 1.56
CA LYS A 224 -6.57 -3.46 1.00
C LYS A 224 -6.33 -4.90 0.56
N ALA A 225 -5.11 -5.44 0.67
CA ALA A 225 -4.75 -6.75 0.15
C ALA A 225 -5.73 -7.85 0.60
N PHE A 226 -5.88 -8.06 1.92
CA PHE A 226 -6.75 -9.10 2.47
C PHE A 226 -8.22 -8.91 2.13
N ARG A 227 -8.69 -7.66 2.06
CA ARG A 227 -10.08 -7.37 1.65
C ARG A 227 -10.32 -7.79 0.20
N ARG A 228 -9.33 -7.62 -0.68
CA ARG A 228 -9.41 -8.11 -2.07
C ARG A 228 -9.38 -9.63 -2.12
N TYR A 229 -8.56 -10.26 -1.28
CA TYR A 229 -8.55 -11.72 -1.17
C TYR A 229 -9.92 -12.22 -0.72
N ASP A 230 -10.54 -11.59 0.26
CA ASP A 230 -11.89 -11.95 0.74
C ASP A 230 -12.94 -11.82 -0.36
N ILE A 231 -12.86 -10.80 -1.22
CA ILE A 231 -13.76 -10.66 -2.38
C ILE A 231 -13.56 -11.78 -3.38
N ILE A 232 -12.30 -12.10 -3.72
CA ILE A 232 -11.98 -13.20 -4.64
C ILE A 232 -12.51 -14.52 -4.07
N LEU A 233 -12.17 -14.83 -2.82
CA LEU A 233 -12.55 -16.08 -2.15
C LEU A 233 -14.05 -16.23 -1.96
N SER A 234 -14.75 -15.17 -1.57
CA SER A 234 -16.21 -15.18 -1.46
C SER A 234 -16.91 -15.27 -2.82
N SER A 235 -16.34 -14.67 -3.87
CA SER A 235 -16.84 -14.83 -5.24
C SER A 235 -16.73 -16.28 -5.69
N ILE A 236 -15.55 -16.89 -5.49
CA ILE A 236 -15.31 -18.32 -5.73
C ILE A 236 -16.34 -19.17 -4.99
N GLY A 237 -16.52 -18.94 -3.68
CA GLY A 237 -17.43 -19.77 -2.90
C GLY A 237 -18.90 -19.63 -3.28
N SER A 238 -19.28 -18.48 -3.80
CA SER A 238 -20.63 -18.24 -4.30
C SER A 238 -20.88 -18.66 -5.75
N GLY A 239 -19.82 -18.93 -6.52
CA GLY A 239 -19.93 -19.21 -7.95
C GLY A 239 -20.33 -18.01 -8.80
N THR A 240 -20.19 -16.79 -8.29
CA THR A 240 -20.48 -15.55 -9.02
C THR A 240 -19.59 -14.42 -8.52
N TRP A 241 -19.25 -13.50 -9.41
CA TRP A 241 -18.42 -12.35 -9.09
C TRP A 241 -19.18 -11.42 -8.15
N ARG A 242 -18.74 -11.40 -6.89
CA ARG A 242 -19.40 -10.66 -5.83
C ARG A 242 -19.03 -9.19 -5.76
N ALA A 243 -18.19 -8.68 -6.68
CA ALA A 243 -17.78 -7.30 -7.02
C ALA A 243 -17.77 -6.19 -5.93
N ALA A 244 -18.77 -6.17 -5.08
CA ALA A 244 -18.99 -5.32 -3.93
C ALA A 244 -17.84 -5.41 -2.91
N MET A 245 -16.81 -4.59 -3.15
CA MET A 245 -16.48 -3.62 -2.12
C MET A 245 -17.75 -2.77 -1.88
N PRO A 246 -18.20 -2.46 -0.63
CA PRO A 246 -19.10 -1.33 -0.44
C PRO A 246 -18.60 -0.13 -1.24
N VAL A 247 -19.54 0.53 -1.92
CA VAL A 247 -19.36 1.48 -3.04
C VAL A 247 -17.96 2.08 -3.11
N SER A 248 -17.30 1.83 -4.24
CA SER A 248 -15.96 2.29 -4.67
C SER A 248 -15.76 3.83 -4.71
N GLY A 249 -16.61 4.60 -4.04
CA GLY A 249 -16.54 6.05 -3.91
C GLY A 249 -16.09 6.53 -2.52
N VAL A 250 -16.43 5.86 -1.42
CA VAL A 250 -16.21 6.45 -0.08
C VAL A 250 -14.77 6.31 0.41
N ASP A 251 -14.10 5.21 0.10
CA ASP A 251 -12.78 4.86 0.63
C ASP A 251 -11.67 5.87 0.26
N GLY A 252 -11.74 6.46 -0.94
CA GLY A 252 -10.83 7.56 -1.31
C GLY A 252 -11.07 8.82 -0.48
N PHE A 253 -12.34 9.16 -0.20
CA PHE A 253 -12.72 10.28 0.66
C PHE A 253 -12.39 10.00 2.13
N ASP A 254 -12.74 8.82 2.67
CA ASP A 254 -12.45 8.43 4.04
C ASP A 254 -10.94 8.44 4.32
N ARG A 255 -10.16 7.96 3.35
CA ARG A 255 -8.70 7.97 3.43
C ARG A 255 -8.15 9.37 3.32
N ALA A 256 -8.68 10.20 2.43
CA ALA A 256 -8.28 11.59 2.34
C ALA A 256 -8.60 12.34 3.64
N ALA A 257 -9.80 12.14 4.20
CA ALA A 257 -10.21 12.68 5.48
C ALA A 257 -9.34 12.18 6.63
N THR A 258 -8.96 10.91 6.63
CA THR A 258 -8.03 10.34 7.62
C THR A 258 -6.66 11.01 7.52
N LEU A 259 -6.11 11.13 6.30
CA LEU A 259 -4.85 11.85 6.09
C LEU A 259 -4.94 13.32 6.52
N GLU A 260 -6.06 13.99 6.29
CA GLU A 260 -6.24 15.40 6.67
C GLU A 260 -6.00 15.63 8.16
N LYS A 261 -6.45 14.69 9.01
CA LYS A 261 -6.25 14.73 10.47
C LYS A 261 -4.78 14.79 10.87
N TYR A 262 -3.87 14.29 10.02
CA TYR A 262 -2.42 14.34 10.25
C TYR A 262 -1.74 15.48 9.50
N LEU A 263 -2.18 15.79 8.28
CA LEU A 263 -1.54 16.83 7.45
C LEU A 263 -1.83 18.24 7.98
N SER A 264 -3.07 18.54 8.36
CA SER A 264 -3.46 19.86 8.85
C SER A 264 -2.66 20.32 10.08
N PRO A 265 -2.41 19.47 11.10
CA PRO A 265 -1.56 19.86 12.24
C PRO A 265 -0.08 20.07 11.85
N ILE A 266 0.46 19.26 10.93
CA ILE A 266 1.85 19.42 10.47
C ILE A 266 1.99 20.74 9.69
N GLU A 267 1.04 21.07 8.81
CA GLU A 267 1.00 22.34 8.08
C GLU A 267 0.88 23.55 9.02
N SER A 268 0.04 23.44 10.05
CA SER A 268 -0.09 24.46 11.09
C SER A 268 1.22 24.68 11.83
N TRP A 269 1.93 23.60 12.17
CA TRP A 269 3.27 23.65 12.78
C TRP A 269 4.31 24.28 11.84
N ILE A 270 4.31 23.92 10.55
CA ILE A 270 5.18 24.51 9.51
C ILE A 270 4.98 26.03 9.44
N ARG A 271 3.73 26.50 9.49
CA ARG A 271 3.38 27.93 9.47
C ARG A 271 3.64 28.65 10.80
N GLY A 272 3.95 27.92 11.88
CA GLY A 272 4.17 28.48 13.20
C GLY A 272 2.90 28.87 13.94
N VAL A 273 1.74 28.37 13.49
CA VAL A 273 0.46 28.55 14.19
C VAL A 273 0.48 27.65 15.43
N ARG A 274 0.08 28.18 16.59
CA ARG A 274 -0.03 27.37 17.81
C ARG A 274 -1.45 26.79 17.91
N PRO A 275 -1.60 25.55 18.40
CA PRO A 275 -2.92 24.98 18.63
C PRO A 275 -3.65 25.76 19.71
N GLU A 276 -4.96 25.98 19.52
CA GLU A 276 -5.81 26.54 20.56
C GLU A 276 -5.96 25.50 21.69
N VAL A 277 -5.63 25.91 22.91
CA VAL A 277 -5.71 25.06 24.09
C VAL A 277 -7.17 24.98 24.52
N GLY A 278 -7.85 23.82 24.38
CA GLY A 278 -9.21 23.72 24.89
C GLY A 278 -10.01 22.44 24.63
N ASP A 279 -9.87 21.78 23.49
CA ASP A 279 -10.73 20.62 23.15
C ASP A 279 -10.03 19.26 23.18
N GLU A 280 -10.73 18.21 23.61
CA GLU A 280 -10.30 16.79 23.55
C GLU A 280 -9.93 16.34 22.12
N ALA A 281 -10.41 17.04 21.08
CA ALA A 281 -9.97 16.88 19.69
C ALA A 281 -8.47 17.23 19.47
N ASN A 282 -7.79 17.82 20.47
CA ASN A 282 -6.40 18.25 20.39
C ASN A 282 -5.36 17.20 20.78
N GLU A 283 -5.72 15.96 21.14
CA GLU A 283 -4.70 14.97 21.51
C GLU A 283 -3.74 14.65 20.36
N LEU A 284 -4.26 14.43 19.15
CA LEU A 284 -3.42 14.16 17.97
C LEU A 284 -2.60 15.40 17.57
N ILE A 285 -3.19 16.58 17.62
CA ILE A 285 -2.51 17.85 17.32
C ILE A 285 -1.36 18.07 18.32
N GLY A 286 -1.66 17.99 19.61
CA GLY A 286 -0.67 18.12 20.69
C GLY A 286 0.44 17.08 20.57
N ARG A 287 0.09 15.84 20.21
CA ARG A 287 1.07 14.78 19.94
C ARG A 287 1.97 15.12 18.75
N ILE A 288 1.43 15.58 17.63
CA ILE A 288 2.23 15.96 16.45
C ILE A 288 3.17 17.12 16.79
N TYR A 289 2.67 18.16 17.47
CA TYR A 289 3.48 19.30 17.90
C TYR A 289 4.59 18.88 18.87
N SER A 290 4.26 18.02 19.83
CA SER A 290 5.23 17.47 20.77
C SER A 290 6.30 16.64 20.06
N LEU A 291 5.93 15.87 19.03
CA LEU A 291 6.86 15.04 18.27
C LEU A 291 7.79 15.88 17.40
N LEU A 292 7.27 16.92 16.73
CA LEU A 292 8.06 17.83 15.88
C LEU A 292 8.94 18.79 16.70
N GLY A 293 8.50 19.15 17.91
CA GLY A 293 9.22 20.01 18.83
C GLY A 293 9.43 21.43 18.29
N GLY A 294 10.57 22.03 18.65
CA GLY A 294 10.95 23.37 18.18
C GLY A 294 11.23 23.41 16.67
N ARG A 295 10.87 24.52 16.03
CA ARG A 295 11.08 24.77 14.60
C ARG A 295 12.53 25.19 14.34
N ASP A 296 13.10 24.66 13.26
CA ASP A 296 14.35 25.12 12.67
C ASP A 296 14.31 24.84 11.15
N PRO A 297 15.19 25.46 10.34
CA PRO A 297 15.13 25.36 8.88
C PRO A 297 15.11 23.91 8.35
N VAL A 298 15.92 23.01 8.93
CA VAL A 298 15.98 21.60 8.52
C VAL A 298 14.65 20.91 8.77
N LYS A 299 14.08 21.09 9.97
CA LYS A 299 12.80 20.46 10.31
C LYS A 299 11.65 21.01 9.50
N VAL A 300 11.65 22.32 9.22
CA VAL A 300 10.65 22.94 8.36
C VAL A 300 10.71 22.34 6.95
N PHE A 301 11.91 22.21 6.37
CA PHE A 301 12.07 21.51 5.08
C PHE A 301 11.53 20.07 5.14
N LEU A 302 11.98 19.26 6.10
CA LEU A 302 11.59 17.85 6.20
C LEU A 302 10.08 17.68 6.40
N ALA A 303 9.47 18.51 7.24
CA ALA A 303 8.02 18.49 7.45
C ALA A 303 7.27 18.92 6.18
N SER A 304 7.74 19.96 5.47
CA SER A 304 7.16 20.39 4.20
C SER A 304 7.26 19.32 3.12
N LEU A 305 8.39 18.61 3.03
CA LEU A 305 8.57 17.50 2.10
C LEU A 305 7.58 16.37 2.40
N LEU A 306 7.45 15.98 3.68
CA LEU A 306 6.48 14.96 4.11
C LEU A 306 5.06 15.35 3.74
N VAL A 307 4.66 16.59 4.02
CA VAL A 307 3.32 17.10 3.67
C VAL A 307 3.12 17.07 2.16
N SER A 308 4.05 17.61 1.37
CA SER A 308 3.91 17.67 -0.10
C SER A 308 3.72 16.29 -0.72
N LEU A 309 4.53 15.30 -0.30
CA LEU A 309 4.43 13.93 -0.80
C LEU A 309 3.14 13.21 -0.39
N LEU A 310 2.61 13.47 0.81
CA LEU A 310 1.35 12.87 1.24
C LEU A 310 0.13 13.60 0.66
N ARG A 311 0.21 14.92 0.50
CA ARG A 311 -0.85 15.77 -0.03
C ARG A 311 -1.14 15.47 -1.50
N SER A 312 -0.11 15.24 -2.32
CA SER A 312 -0.30 14.76 -3.71
C SER A 312 -1.14 13.48 -3.74
N GLN A 313 -0.75 12.47 -2.95
CA GLN A 313 -1.48 11.20 -2.90
C GLN A 313 -2.90 11.33 -2.35
N GLN A 314 -3.10 12.19 -1.35
CA GLN A 314 -4.42 12.48 -0.78
C GLN A 314 -5.35 13.05 -1.86
N LEU A 315 -4.91 14.08 -2.57
CA LEU A 315 -5.67 14.70 -3.65
C LEU A 315 -5.93 13.70 -4.79
N ALA A 316 -4.96 12.85 -5.13
CA ALA A 316 -5.12 11.83 -6.16
C ALA A 316 -6.22 10.82 -5.76
N ALA A 317 -6.24 10.41 -4.48
CA ALA A 317 -7.27 9.53 -3.95
C ALA A 317 -8.67 10.14 -4.03
N VAL A 318 -8.81 11.44 -3.72
CA VAL A 318 -10.07 12.19 -3.86
C VAL A 318 -10.53 12.23 -5.32
N LYS A 319 -9.68 12.69 -6.25
CA LYS A 319 -10.05 12.79 -7.67
C LYS A 319 -10.41 11.43 -8.28
N LEU A 320 -9.68 10.36 -7.91
CA LEU A 320 -10.01 9.00 -8.32
C LEU A 320 -11.38 8.55 -7.80
N ALA A 321 -11.71 8.89 -6.55
CA ALA A 321 -13.02 8.60 -5.96
C ALA A 321 -14.14 9.37 -6.67
N GLU A 322 -13.95 10.66 -6.93
CA GLU A 322 -14.90 11.49 -7.68
C GLU A 322 -15.14 10.94 -9.10
N THR A 323 -14.08 10.55 -9.80
CA THR A 323 -14.16 9.99 -11.15
C THR A 323 -14.94 8.69 -11.17
N ARG A 324 -14.80 7.85 -10.13
CA ARG A 324 -15.57 6.60 -9.98
C ARG A 324 -17.02 6.87 -9.64
N ALA A 325 -17.30 7.81 -8.76
CA ALA A 325 -18.67 8.20 -8.38
C ALA A 325 -19.46 8.77 -9.56
N LYS A 326 -18.80 9.45 -10.51
CA LYS A 326 -19.45 9.92 -11.75
C LYS A 326 -19.76 8.82 -12.76
N LYS A 327 -19.10 7.66 -12.66
CA LYS A 327 -19.26 6.52 -13.59
C LYS A 327 -20.22 5.44 -13.08
N SER A 328 -20.60 5.49 -11.81
CA SER A 328 -21.58 4.59 -11.16
C SER A 328 -22.98 5.14 -11.25
#